data_AF-A0A150XFF7-F1
#
_entry.id   AF-A0A150XFF7-F1
#
_cell.length_a   1.000
_cell.length_b   1.000
_cell.length_c   1.000
_cell.angle_alpha   90.00
_cell.angle_beta   90.00
_cell.angle_gamma   90.00
#
_symmetry.space_group_name_H-M   'P 1'
#
loop_
_entity.id
_entity.type
_entity.pdbx_description
1 polymer ?
#
loop_
_entity_poly.entity_id
_entity_poly.type
_entity_poly.pdbx_seq_one_letter_code
_entity_poly.pdbx_strand_id
1 'polypeptide(L)'
;MLIGKQTPLNDTLLEALKIFMPNARLVSPRSFLAPDFMTGHSSAVVFVNLTDLTNEESDILTKLRTQFPGVKIVGMHTFMVPQMKDQILNRGFDAYLSFFDFSDDIEEVLESFGVYS
;
A
#
# COMPACT_ATOMS: atom_id res chain seq x y z
N MET A 1 -6.78 -0.55 -1.40
CA MET A 1 -6.38 0.44 -2.45
C MET A 1 -4.90 0.31 -2.71
N LEU A 2 -4.42 0.52 -3.95
CA LEU A 2 -2.99 0.63 -4.27
C LEU A 2 -2.66 2.07 -4.67
N ILE A 3 -1.69 2.69 -4.00
CA ILE A 3 -1.12 3.99 -4.36
C ILE A 3 0.16 3.75 -5.16
N GLY A 4 0.18 4.19 -6.42
CA GLY A 4 1.29 3.97 -7.35
C GLY A 4 1.03 4.61 -8.72
N LYS A 5 2.07 4.74 -9.55
CA LYS A 5 1.93 5.28 -10.92
C LYS A 5 1.29 4.24 -11.84
N GLN A 6 0.62 4.67 -12.90
CA GLN A 6 0.11 3.73 -13.91
C GLN A 6 1.31 3.10 -14.64
N THR A 7 1.64 1.85 -14.31
CA THR A 7 2.76 1.10 -14.88
C THR A 7 2.37 -0.37 -15.01
N PRO A 8 2.98 -1.14 -15.94
CA PRO A 8 2.71 -2.58 -16.08
C PRO A 8 2.92 -3.37 -14.78
N LEU A 9 3.89 -2.94 -13.95
CA LEU A 9 4.13 -3.52 -12.63
C LEU A 9 2.91 -3.32 -11.72
N ASN A 10 2.43 -2.08 -11.57
CA ASN A 10 1.28 -1.81 -10.72
C ASN A 10 -0.02 -2.40 -11.24
N ASP A 11 -0.17 -2.55 -12.55
CA ASP A 11 -1.30 -3.27 -13.13
C ASP A 11 -1.27 -4.75 -12.73
N THR A 12 -0.09 -5.38 -12.81
CA THR A 12 0.10 -6.76 -12.37
C THR A 12 -0.17 -6.92 -10.87
N LEU A 13 0.37 -6.01 -10.05
CA LEU A 13 0.13 -6.01 -8.60
C LEU A 13 -1.34 -5.77 -8.27
N LEU A 14 -2.01 -4.87 -8.99
CA LEU A 14 -3.44 -4.61 -8.79
C LEU A 14 -4.28 -5.85 -9.09
N GLU A 15 -4.00 -6.55 -10.20
CA GLU A 15 -4.71 -7.80 -10.52
C GLU A 15 -4.48 -8.87 -9.46
N ALA A 16 -3.26 -9.00 -8.94
CA ALA A 16 -2.98 -9.91 -7.83
C ALA A 16 -3.73 -9.51 -6.54
N LEU A 17 -3.75 -8.21 -6.21
CA LEU A 17 -4.51 -7.69 -5.07
C LEU A 17 -6.02 -7.94 -5.20
N LYS A 18 -6.57 -7.91 -6.42
CA LYS A 18 -8.00 -8.14 -6.66
C LYS A 18 -8.48 -9.55 -6.32
N ILE A 19 -7.57 -10.53 -6.27
CA ILE A 19 -7.87 -11.90 -5.82
C ILE A 19 -8.34 -11.86 -4.35
N PHE A 20 -7.69 -11.05 -3.52
CA PHE A 20 -7.97 -10.93 -2.08
C PHE A 20 -8.92 -9.78 -1.75
N MET A 21 -8.87 -8.71 -2.54
CA MET A 21 -9.70 -7.52 -2.38
C MET A 21 -10.33 -7.13 -3.72
N PRO A 22 -11.50 -7.69 -4.08
CA PRO A 22 -12.11 -7.50 -5.40
C PRO A 22 -12.32 -6.04 -5.81
N ASN A 23 -12.50 -5.15 -4.83
CA ASN A 23 -12.69 -3.71 -5.03
C ASN A 23 -11.35 -2.92 -5.01
N ALA A 24 -10.21 -3.60 -5.09
CA ALA A 24 -8.92 -2.94 -5.18
C ALA A 24 -8.85 -2.07 -6.43
N ARG A 25 -8.33 -0.86 -6.25
CA ARG A 25 -8.14 0.14 -7.30
C ARG A 25 -6.77 0.78 -7.18
N LEU A 26 -6.20 1.14 -8.31
CA LEU A 26 -4.99 1.94 -8.40
C LEU A 26 -5.32 3.43 -8.32
N VAL A 27 -4.56 4.17 -7.52
CA VAL A 27 -4.67 5.62 -7.35
C VAL A 27 -3.28 6.21 -7.50
N SER A 28 -3.14 7.21 -8.37
CA SER A 28 -1.85 7.88 -8.52
C SER A 28 -1.48 8.68 -7.25
N PRO A 29 -0.18 8.78 -6.90
CA PRO A 29 0.28 9.63 -5.78
C PRO A 29 -0.28 11.06 -5.84
N ARG A 30 -0.24 11.67 -7.04
CA ARG A 30 -0.77 13.01 -7.29
C ARG A 30 -2.28 13.11 -7.04
N SER A 31 -3.05 12.15 -7.55
CA SER A 31 -4.50 12.11 -7.33
C SER A 31 -4.85 11.90 -5.86
N PHE A 32 -4.11 11.05 -5.16
CA PHE A 32 -4.29 10.81 -3.73
C PHE A 32 -4.03 12.07 -2.91
N LEU A 33 -2.98 12.82 -3.24
CA LEU A 33 -2.62 14.05 -2.53
C LEU A 33 -3.53 15.25 -2.86
N ALA A 34 -4.39 15.15 -3.87
CA ALA A 34 -5.32 16.22 -4.23
C ALA A 34 -6.22 16.62 -3.02
N PRO A 35 -6.50 17.92 -2.81
CA PRO A 35 -7.28 18.38 -1.66
C PRO A 35 -8.69 17.79 -1.55
N ASP A 36 -9.30 17.49 -2.69
CA ASP A 36 -10.64 16.96 -2.86
C ASP A 36 -10.68 15.42 -2.99
N PHE A 37 -9.55 14.74 -2.75
CA PHE A 37 -9.51 13.29 -2.80
C PHE A 37 -10.42 12.68 -1.71
N MET A 38 -11.55 12.16 -2.14
CA MET A 38 -12.50 11.45 -1.30
C MET A 38 -12.37 9.95 -1.53
N THR A 39 -12.12 9.19 -0.46
CA THR A 39 -12.29 7.74 -0.51
C THR A 39 -13.77 7.43 -0.39
N GLY A 40 -14.48 7.31 -1.52
CA GLY A 40 -15.89 6.89 -1.55
C GLY A 40 -16.15 5.55 -0.82
N HIS A 41 -15.10 4.78 -0.54
CA HIS A 41 -15.12 3.60 0.31
C HIS A 41 -13.94 3.60 1.27
N SER A 42 -14.22 3.34 2.55
CA SER A 42 -13.23 3.01 3.58
C SER A 42 -12.50 1.74 3.16
N SER A 43 -11.29 1.89 2.61
CA SER A 43 -10.40 0.73 2.40
C SER A 43 -9.76 0.42 3.74
N ALA A 44 -10.03 -0.77 4.32
CA ALA A 44 -9.37 -1.20 5.54
C ALA A 44 -7.83 -1.28 5.38
N VAL A 45 -7.36 -1.51 4.15
CA VAL A 45 -5.94 -1.61 3.79
C VAL A 45 -5.61 -0.74 2.58
N VAL A 46 -4.51 0.02 2.70
CA VAL A 46 -3.88 0.78 1.63
C VAL A 46 -2.48 0.23 1.41
N PHE A 47 -2.21 -0.14 0.17
CA PHE A 47 -0.91 -0.56 -0.33
C PHE A 47 -0.25 0.64 -0.97
N VAL A 48 1.04 0.82 -0.75
CA VAL A 48 1.81 1.94 -1.27
C VAL A 48 3.02 1.39 -1.99
N ASN A 49 3.07 1.55 -3.31
CA ASN A 49 4.27 1.24 -4.08
C ASN A 49 5.33 2.33 -3.84
N LEU A 50 6.33 1.99 -3.04
CA LEU A 50 7.41 2.89 -2.64
C LEU A 50 8.40 3.18 -3.78
N THR A 51 8.50 2.35 -4.82
CA THR A 51 9.39 2.64 -5.97
C THR A 51 8.88 3.81 -6.82
N ASP A 52 7.59 4.11 -6.72
CA ASP A 52 6.97 5.20 -7.46
C ASP A 52 6.97 6.52 -6.70
N LEU A 53 7.31 6.49 -5.42
CA LEU A 53 7.36 7.67 -4.56
C LEU A 53 8.79 8.22 -4.60
N THR A 54 8.91 9.48 -4.99
CA THR A 54 10.21 10.17 -4.98
C THR A 54 10.31 10.99 -3.70
N ASN A 55 9.40 11.95 -3.54
CA ASN A 55 9.36 12.86 -2.40
C ASN A 55 8.00 12.84 -1.68
N GLU A 56 7.03 12.12 -2.24
CA GLU A 56 5.64 12.12 -1.79
C GLU A 56 5.37 11.16 -0.61
N GLU A 57 6.32 10.30 -0.24
CA GLU A 57 6.16 9.28 0.81
C GLU A 57 5.66 9.88 2.13
N SER A 58 6.34 10.93 2.61
CA SER A 58 5.99 11.60 3.87
C SER A 58 4.60 12.23 3.83
N ASP A 59 4.24 12.86 2.70
CA ASP A 59 2.95 13.52 2.53
C ASP A 59 1.80 12.49 2.43
N ILE A 60 2.02 11.39 1.70
CA ILE A 60 1.07 10.28 1.61
C ILE A 60 0.85 9.67 2.99
N LEU A 61 1.93 9.37 3.71
CA LEU A 61 1.82 8.76 5.03
C LEU A 61 1.12 9.69 6.03
N THR A 62 1.49 10.98 6.03
CA THR A 62 0.84 12.00 6.87
C THR A 62 -0.64 12.10 6.55
N LYS A 63 -1.02 12.15 5.28
CA LYS A 63 -2.44 12.21 4.86
C LYS A 63 -3.18 10.93 5.25
N LEU A 64 -2.58 9.75 5.07
CA LEU A 64 -3.18 8.48 5.49
C LEU A 64 -3.42 8.43 7.00
N ARG A 65 -2.44 8.80 7.81
CA ARG A 65 -2.58 8.76 9.27
C ARG A 65 -3.52 9.81 9.83
N THR A 66 -3.61 10.98 9.20
CA THR A 66 -4.47 12.08 9.68
C THR A 66 -5.92 11.95 9.21
N GLN A 67 -6.15 11.59 7.94
CA GLN A 67 -7.49 11.54 7.35
C GLN A 67 -8.11 10.14 7.42
N PHE A 68 -7.29 9.10 7.52
CA PHE A 68 -7.73 7.70 7.53
C PHE A 68 -7.08 6.90 8.68
N PRO A 69 -7.23 7.34 9.94
CA PRO A 69 -6.45 6.81 11.08
C PRO A 69 -6.66 5.31 11.35
N GLY A 70 -7.77 4.71 10.91
CA GLY A 70 -8.06 3.29 11.07
C GLY A 70 -7.51 2.38 9.96
N VAL A 71 -6.89 2.95 8.93
CA VAL A 71 -6.42 2.19 7.76
C VAL A 71 -5.05 1.59 8.03
N LYS A 72 -4.88 0.33 7.63
CA LYS A 72 -3.60 -0.36 7.60
C LYS A 72 -2.81 0.03 6.37
N ILE A 73 -1.56 0.42 6.54
CA ILE A 73 -0.69 0.92 5.48
C ILE A 73 0.42 -0.10 5.23
N VAL A 74 0.40 -0.69 4.04
CA VAL A 74 1.40 -1.67 3.61
C VAL A 74 2.35 -1.02 2.63
N GLY A 75 3.63 -0.92 3.00
CA GLY A 75 4.68 -0.45 2.09
C GLY A 75 5.12 -1.58 1.18
N MET A 76 5.22 -1.33 -0.12
CA MET A 76 5.65 -2.32 -1.09
C MET A 76 6.89 -1.86 -1.84
N HIS A 77 7.89 -2.74 -1.97
CA HIS A 77 9.12 -2.46 -2.71
C HIS A 77 9.77 -3.75 -3.26
N THR A 78 10.79 -3.59 -4.10
CA THR A 78 11.68 -4.66 -4.58
C THR A 78 12.76 -5.12 -3.59
N PHE A 79 12.92 -4.49 -2.42
CA PHE A 79 14.04 -4.85 -1.54
C PHE A 79 13.76 -6.12 -0.74
N MET A 80 14.73 -7.02 -0.65
CA MET A 80 14.62 -8.26 0.16
C MET A 80 15.45 -8.19 1.46
N VAL A 81 16.18 -7.09 1.68
CA VAL A 81 17.10 -6.96 2.83
C VAL A 81 16.31 -6.62 4.11
N PRO A 82 16.43 -7.40 5.20
CA PRO A 82 15.68 -7.18 6.44
C PRO A 82 15.79 -5.76 7.01
N GLN A 83 16.99 -5.17 6.96
CA GLN A 83 17.24 -3.80 7.44
C GLN A 83 16.38 -2.75 6.71
N MET A 84 16.08 -2.96 5.42
CA MET A 84 15.20 -2.06 4.67
C MET A 84 13.74 -2.25 5.09
N LYS A 85 13.32 -3.49 5.38
CA LYS A 85 11.99 -3.77 5.92
C LYS A 85 11.78 -3.03 7.24
N ASP A 86 12.73 -3.16 8.17
CA ASP A 86 12.68 -2.49 9.47
C ASP A 86 12.62 -0.97 9.35
N GLN A 87 13.34 -0.38 8.40
CA GLN A 87 13.25 1.05 8.13
C GLN A 87 11.85 1.48 7.69
N ILE A 88 11.17 0.71 6.84
CA ILE A 88 9.80 1.02 6.40
C ILE A 88 8.84 0.95 7.58
N LEU A 89 8.93 -0.09 8.42
CA LEU A 89 8.08 -0.21 9.60
C LEU A 89 8.32 0.95 10.58
N ASN A 90 9.58 1.32 10.83
CA ASN A 90 9.95 2.43 11.70
C ASN A 90 9.50 3.80 11.19
N ARG A 91 9.24 3.96 9.88
CA ARG A 91 8.66 5.19 9.31
C ARG A 91 7.18 5.34 9.61
N GLY A 92 6.52 4.26 10.05
CA GLY A 92 5.11 4.27 10.40
C GLY A 92 4.20 3.52 9.43
N PHE A 93 4.74 2.59 8.64
CA PHE A 93 3.93 1.59 7.93
C PHE A 93 3.54 0.44 8.87
N ASP A 94 2.37 -0.14 8.67
CA ASP A 94 1.88 -1.27 9.48
C ASP A 94 2.49 -2.61 9.06
N ALA A 95 2.82 -2.75 7.78
CA ALA A 95 3.49 -3.93 7.24
C ALA A 95 4.35 -3.58 6.01
N TYR A 96 5.18 -4.52 5.60
CA TYR A 96 5.98 -4.46 4.40
C TYR A 96 5.69 -5.69 3.52
N LEU A 97 5.65 -5.51 2.21
CA LEU A 97 5.48 -6.60 1.27
C LEU A 97 6.44 -6.49 0.08
N SER A 98 7.16 -7.57 -0.21
CA SER A 98 8.09 -7.65 -1.34
C SER A 98 7.34 -7.94 -2.63
N PHE A 99 7.70 -7.28 -3.75
CA PHE A 99 7.14 -7.65 -5.05
C PHE A 99 7.55 -9.07 -5.50
N PHE A 100 8.68 -9.58 -5.00
CA PHE A 100 9.21 -10.89 -5.40
C PHE A 100 8.52 -12.06 -4.70
N ASP A 101 8.04 -11.86 -3.48
CA ASP A 101 7.40 -12.89 -2.64
C ASP A 101 5.92 -12.55 -2.40
N PHE A 102 5.31 -11.84 -3.35
CA PHE A 102 4.02 -11.17 -3.14
C PHE A 102 2.88 -12.14 -2.78
N SER A 103 2.81 -13.30 -3.42
CA SER A 103 1.73 -14.27 -3.21
C SER A 103 1.73 -14.90 -1.83
N ASP A 104 2.90 -15.18 -1.29
CA ASP A 104 3.06 -15.93 -0.05
C ASP A 104 2.91 -14.98 1.15
N ASP A 105 3.41 -13.76 1.01
CA ASP A 105 3.39 -12.75 2.08
C ASP A 105 2.04 -12.02 2.20
N ILE A 106 1.25 -11.91 1.12
CA ILE A 106 0.03 -11.10 1.17
C ILE A 106 -1.06 -11.70 2.05
N GLU A 107 -1.23 -13.03 2.02
CA GLU A 107 -2.22 -13.72 2.83
C GLU A 107 -1.93 -13.53 4.32
N GLU A 108 -0.68 -13.78 4.73
CA GLU A 108 -0.21 -13.56 6.10
C GLU A 108 -0.42 -12.11 6.57
N VAL A 109 -0.07 -11.12 5.74
CA VAL A 109 -0.27 -9.70 6.06
C VAL A 109 -1.76 -9.39 6.26
N LEU A 110 -2.64 -9.89 5.40
CA LEU A 110 -4.07 -9.64 5.49
C LEU A 110 -4.72 -10.36 6.68
N GLU A 111 -4.32 -11.59 6.99
CA GLU A 111 -4.73 -12.33 8.18
C GLU A 111 -4.31 -11.61 9.47
N SER A 112 -3.07 -11.09 9.52
CA SER A 112 -2.57 -10.33 10.66
C SER A 112 -3.38 -9.07 10.98
N PHE A 113 -4.08 -8.55 9.97
CA PHE A 113 -4.98 -7.40 10.08
C PHE A 113 -6.44 -7.79 10.30
N GLY A 114 -6.77 -9.09 10.31
CA GLY A 114 -8.14 -9.60 10.46
C GLY A 114 -9.06 -9.25 9.29
N VAL A 115 -8.50 -9.08 8.08
CA VAL A 115 -9.26 -8.73 6.86
C VAL A 115 -9.37 -9.89 5.87
N TYR A 116 -8.74 -11.03 6.17
CA TYR A 116 -8.77 -12.26 5.37
C TYR A 116 -8.73 -13.48 6.32
N SER A 117 -9.42 -14.56 5.96
CA SER A 117 -9.62 -15.77 6.79
C SER A 117 -10.05 -16.97 5.96
#